data_AF-A0A7J6S601-F1
#
_entry.id   AF-A0A7J6S601-F1
#
_cell.length_a   1.000
_cell.length_b   1.000
_cell.length_c   1.000
_cell.angle_alpha   90.00
_cell.angle_beta   90.00
_cell.angle_gamma   90.00
#
_symmetry.space_group_name_H-M   'P 1'
#
loop_
_entity.id
_entity.type
_entity.pdbx_description
1 polymer ?
#
loop_
_entity_poly.entity_id
_entity_poly.type
_entity_poly.pdbx_seq_one_letter_code
_entity_poly.pdbx_strand_id
1 'polypeptide(L)'
;NAVDASALEELRSELYDVVGDLGLKLEGISDQLRLAANALPPPTSTPAPSNPSPRPDREEIRDPHAPTDDRPSQRFHDRVNKVQKACETAKKVEGGEYEGMGDPRSLMVWAQSVKQAPLYQFGDSITRYFFVLHNLSSTVESNVLCAIDLEQGSPTVFKCDTDFERHLELVWHYLCREYTKSCSGLFDYYQSLRTLQLAEPGHRHFEAHLSKFRSLVRAIQTEKHCPLDDSEVSAFWFSSLTVAGQQDILRAPRNEVRTFPLMCERA
;
A
#
# COMPACT_ATOMS: atom_id res chain seq x y z
N ASN A 1 19.43 35.78 14.12
CA ASN A 1 18.98 34.98 15.27
C ASN A 1 19.92 33.81 15.42
N ALA A 2 20.88 33.92 16.35
CA ALA A 2 21.82 32.87 16.67
C ALA A 2 21.06 31.75 17.38
N VAL A 3 20.92 30.61 16.71
CA VAL A 3 20.48 29.37 17.37
C VAL A 3 21.67 28.91 18.20
N ASP A 4 21.43 28.79 19.51
CA ASP A 4 22.44 28.48 20.51
C ASP A 4 23.04 27.10 20.21
N ALA A 5 24.32 27.05 19.82
CA ALA A 5 24.99 25.82 19.42
C ALA A 5 25.01 24.76 20.56
N SER A 6 24.87 25.23 21.80
CA SER A 6 24.74 24.38 23.00
C SER A 6 23.46 23.53 22.99
N ALA A 7 22.34 24.09 22.53
CA ALA A 7 21.05 23.38 22.50
C ALA A 7 21.03 22.27 21.42
N LEU A 8 21.83 22.44 20.37
CA LEU A 8 21.97 21.47 19.28
C LEU A 8 22.88 20.28 19.66
N GLU A 9 23.88 20.52 20.51
CA GLU A 9 24.72 19.47 21.10
C GLU A 9 23.95 18.65 22.15
N GLU A 10 23.13 19.30 22.99
CA GLU A 10 22.25 18.60 23.95
C GLU A 10 21.25 17.69 23.24
N LEU A 11 20.56 18.19 22.21
CA LEU A 11 19.60 17.40 21.43
C LEU A 11 20.27 16.21 20.72
N ARG A 12 21.52 16.37 20.28
CA ARG A 12 22.31 15.30 19.67
C ARG A 12 22.70 14.24 20.69
N SER A 13 23.05 14.63 21.91
CA SER A 13 23.36 13.70 23.00
C SER A 13 22.13 12.88 23.40
N GLU A 14 20.98 13.53 23.59
CA GLU A 14 19.72 12.84 23.90
C GLU A 14 19.32 11.84 22.81
N LEU A 15 19.57 12.18 21.54
CA LEU A 15 19.27 11.28 20.42
C LEU A 15 20.18 10.06 20.38
N TYR A 16 21.46 10.19 20.79
CA TYR A 16 22.36 9.05 20.93
C TYR A 16 21.97 8.15 22.10
N ASP A 17 21.52 8.72 23.22
CA ASP A 17 21.06 7.94 24.36
C ASP A 17 19.78 7.15 24.03
N VAL A 18 18.82 7.77 23.32
CA VAL A 18 17.60 7.09 22.86
C VAL A 18 17.93 5.97 21.86
N VAL A 19 18.86 6.19 20.94
CA VAL A 19 19.30 5.17 19.97
C VAL A 19 20.06 4.03 20.67
N GLY A 20 20.88 4.35 21.68
CA GLY A 20 21.55 3.36 22.52
C GLY A 20 20.57 2.48 23.30
N ASP A 21 19.57 3.09 23.94
CA ASP A 21 18.52 2.39 24.68
C ASP A 21 17.67 1.49 23.77
N LEU A 22 17.41 1.92 22.54
CA LEU A 22 16.72 1.09 21.53
C LEU A 22 17.58 -0.11 21.10
N GLY A 23 18.88 0.09 20.92
CA GLY A 23 19.83 -0.99 20.64
C GLY A 23 19.84 -2.06 21.73
N LEU A 24 19.94 -1.63 22.99
CA LEU A 24 19.94 -2.53 24.15
C LEU A 24 18.60 -3.29 24.32
N LYS A 25 17.46 -2.65 24.03
CA LYS A 25 16.14 -3.31 24.03
C LYS A 25 16.01 -4.34 22.92
N LEU A 26 16.56 -4.07 21.74
CA LEU A 26 16.55 -5.01 20.61
C LEU A 26 17.45 -6.22 20.86
N GLU A 27 18.63 -6.03 21.46
CA GLU A 27 19.49 -7.13 21.91
C GLU A 27 18.77 -8.01 22.95
N GLY A 28 18.08 -7.39 23.92
CA GLY A 28 17.29 -8.13 24.91
C GLY A 28 16.17 -8.99 24.31
N ILE A 29 15.49 -8.51 23.26
CA ILE A 29 14.46 -9.28 22.54
C ILE A 29 15.08 -10.43 21.75
N SER A 30 16.23 -10.20 21.11
CA SER A 30 16.99 -11.24 20.40
C SER A 30 17.41 -12.38 21.33
N ASP A 31 17.89 -12.06 22.54
CA ASP A 31 18.28 -13.06 23.53
C ASP A 31 17.08 -13.82 24.10
N GLN A 32 15.94 -13.16 24.28
CA GLN A 32 14.68 -13.82 24.68
C GLN A 32 14.16 -14.78 23.61
N LEU A 33 14.25 -14.42 22.32
CA LEU A 33 13.90 -15.29 21.20
C LEU A 33 14.86 -16.48 21.07
N ARG A 34 16.15 -16.27 21.35
CA ARG A 34 17.16 -17.33 21.33
C ARG A 34 16.96 -18.32 22.48
N LEU A 35 16.59 -17.85 23.67
CA LEU A 35 16.21 -18.69 24.81
C LEU A 35 14.92 -19.47 24.53
N ALA A 36 13.93 -18.86 23.87
CA ALA A 36 12.69 -19.54 23.48
C ALA A 36 12.92 -20.62 22.40
N ALA A 37 13.82 -20.36 21.44
CA ALA A 37 14.19 -21.34 20.42
C ALA A 37 14.95 -22.55 20.99
N ASN A 38 15.76 -22.34 22.05
CA ASN A 38 16.50 -23.41 22.72
C ASN A 38 15.65 -24.23 23.72
N ALA A 39 14.44 -23.78 24.05
CA ALA A 39 13.50 -24.49 24.94
C ALA A 39 12.57 -25.46 24.19
N LEU A 40 12.63 -25.51 22.86
CA LEU A 40 11.85 -26.44 22.04
C LEU A 40 12.56 -27.82 22.01
N PRO A 41 11.91 -28.91 22.44
CA PRO A 41 12.52 -30.23 22.37
C PRO A 41 12.66 -30.69 20.91
N PRO A 42 13.68 -31.50 20.57
CA PRO A 42 13.85 -32.00 19.21
C PRO A 42 12.68 -32.93 18.84
N PRO A 43 12.32 -33.01 17.54
CA PRO A 43 11.17 -33.78 17.12
C PRO A 43 11.47 -35.28 17.28
N THR A 44 10.88 -35.92 18.29
CA THR A 44 10.90 -37.38 18.41
C THR A 44 9.63 -37.98 17.80
N SER A 45 9.85 -38.95 16.91
CA SER A 45 8.82 -39.82 16.36
C SER A 45 8.49 -40.92 17.37
N THR A 46 7.24 -41.00 17.85
CA THR A 46 6.69 -42.18 18.54
C THR A 46 5.15 -42.20 18.46
N PRO A 47 4.51 -43.38 18.54
CA PRO A 47 3.26 -43.72 17.86
C PRO A 47 2.02 -43.40 18.70
N ALA A 48 0.88 -43.29 18.01
CA ALA A 48 -0.43 -42.99 18.60
C ALA A 48 -0.88 -44.07 19.62
N PRO A 49 -1.37 -43.69 20.82
CA PRO A 49 -2.05 -44.61 21.71
C PRO A 49 -3.52 -44.79 21.28
N SER A 50 -4.00 -46.01 21.42
CA SER A 50 -5.36 -46.47 21.19
C SER A 50 -6.38 -45.82 22.13
N ASN A 51 -7.47 -45.29 21.56
CA ASN A 51 -8.61 -44.74 22.31
C ASN A 51 -9.66 -45.84 22.62
N PRO A 52 -10.37 -45.76 23.77
CA PRO A 52 -11.32 -46.78 24.20
C PRO A 52 -12.67 -46.66 23.46
N SER A 53 -13.35 -47.79 23.31
CA SER A 53 -14.66 -47.92 22.65
C SER A 53 -15.77 -47.10 23.34
N PRO A 54 -16.69 -46.46 22.59
CA PRO A 54 -17.91 -45.88 23.15
C PRO A 54 -19.05 -46.92 23.22
N ARG A 55 -19.89 -46.83 24.26
CA ARG A 55 -21.23 -47.45 24.28
C ARG A 55 -22.26 -46.48 23.70
N PRO A 56 -23.36 -46.99 23.13
CA PRO A 56 -24.10 -46.31 22.09
C PRO A 56 -25.27 -45.50 22.67
N ASP A 57 -25.47 -44.29 22.17
CA ASP A 57 -26.79 -43.67 22.18
C ASP A 57 -27.04 -43.02 20.81
N ARG A 58 -27.93 -43.69 20.06
CA ARG A 58 -28.71 -43.24 18.91
C ARG A 58 -27.93 -42.72 17.70
N GLU A 59 -27.48 -43.68 16.89
CA GLU A 59 -27.22 -43.45 15.47
C GLU A 59 -28.50 -42.97 14.77
N GLU A 60 -28.57 -41.68 14.42
CA GLU A 60 -29.09 -41.34 13.11
C GLU A 60 -28.08 -41.89 12.10
N ILE A 61 -28.43 -43.02 11.49
CA ILE A 61 -27.67 -43.61 10.39
C ILE A 61 -27.67 -42.59 9.25
N ARG A 62 -26.63 -41.74 9.19
CA ARG A 62 -26.23 -41.09 7.95
C ARG A 62 -25.48 -42.14 7.14
N ASP A 63 -26.08 -42.52 6.02
CA ASP A 63 -25.45 -43.34 4.99
C ASP A 63 -24.01 -42.88 4.73
N PRO A 64 -22.99 -43.77 4.80
CA PRO A 64 -21.61 -43.46 4.38
C PRO A 64 -21.48 -43.17 2.88
N HIS A 65 -22.58 -43.32 2.13
CA HIS A 65 -22.70 -43.02 0.71
C HIS A 65 -23.56 -41.77 0.42
N ALA A 66 -23.95 -41.00 1.43
CA ALA A 66 -24.45 -39.66 1.16
C ALA A 66 -23.27 -38.84 0.61
N PRO A 67 -23.31 -38.38 -0.65
CA PRO A 67 -22.27 -37.48 -1.13
C PRO A 67 -22.34 -36.26 -0.22
N THR A 68 -21.27 -35.98 0.53
CA THR A 68 -20.97 -34.58 0.83
C THR A 68 -21.03 -33.90 -0.52
N ASP A 69 -21.93 -32.93 -0.67
CA ASP A 69 -22.03 -32.16 -1.90
C ASP A 69 -20.77 -31.28 -1.92
N ASP A 70 -19.63 -31.87 -2.27
CA ASP A 70 -18.32 -31.26 -2.45
C ASP A 70 -18.27 -30.51 -3.79
N ARG A 71 -19.31 -30.67 -4.63
CA ARG A 71 -19.47 -30.00 -5.92
C ARG A 71 -19.46 -28.48 -5.84
N PRO A 72 -20.07 -27.79 -4.86
CA PRO A 72 -20.00 -26.34 -4.72
C PRO A 72 -18.57 -25.87 -4.42
N SER A 73 -17.86 -26.55 -3.51
CA SER A 73 -16.46 -26.25 -3.15
C SER A 73 -15.51 -26.51 -4.31
N GLN A 74 -15.70 -27.63 -5.03
CA GLN A 74 -14.90 -27.96 -6.21
C GLN A 74 -15.13 -26.98 -7.36
N ARG A 75 -16.39 -26.59 -7.62
CA ARG A 75 -16.72 -25.54 -8.60
C ARG A 75 -16.10 -24.19 -8.26
N PHE A 76 -16.04 -23.85 -6.98
CA PHE A 76 -15.37 -22.63 -6.51
C PHE A 76 -13.86 -22.70 -6.77
N HIS A 77 -13.20 -23.79 -6.41
CA HIS A 77 -11.78 -23.98 -6.70
C HIS A 77 -11.47 -23.98 -8.20
N ASP A 78 -12.31 -24.61 -9.02
CA ASP A 78 -12.16 -24.58 -10.48
C ASP A 78 -12.30 -23.16 -11.05
N ARG A 79 -13.23 -22.36 -10.51
CA ARG A 79 -13.38 -20.94 -10.87
C ARG A 79 -12.14 -20.14 -10.49
N VAL A 80 -11.64 -20.31 -9.27
CA VAL A 80 -10.41 -19.66 -8.77
C VAL A 80 -9.23 -19.97 -9.70
N ASN A 81 -8.98 -21.26 -9.96
CA ASN A 81 -7.89 -21.71 -10.82
C ASN A 81 -8.00 -21.16 -12.25
N LYS A 82 -9.21 -21.08 -12.79
CA LYS A 82 -9.46 -20.53 -14.13
C LYS A 82 -9.15 -19.04 -14.19
N VAL A 83 -9.60 -18.28 -13.19
CA VAL A 83 -9.36 -16.83 -13.12
C VAL A 83 -7.88 -16.54 -12.92
N GLN A 84 -7.22 -17.25 -12.00
CA GLN A 84 -5.78 -17.12 -11.77
C GLN A 84 -4.98 -17.29 -13.07
N LYS A 85 -5.19 -18.37 -13.81
CA LYS A 85 -4.51 -18.62 -15.10
C LYS A 85 -4.81 -17.54 -16.13
N ALA A 86 -6.05 -17.03 -16.16
CA ALA A 86 -6.42 -15.96 -17.08
C ALA A 86 -5.70 -14.65 -16.75
N CYS A 87 -5.51 -14.35 -15.46
CA CYS A 87 -4.73 -13.20 -15.01
C CYS A 87 -3.24 -13.36 -15.32
N GLU A 88 -2.65 -14.51 -15.00
CA GLU A 88 -1.22 -14.82 -15.27
C GLU A 88 -0.85 -14.70 -16.76
N THR A 89 -1.79 -15.00 -17.65
CA THR A 89 -1.60 -14.92 -19.10
C THR A 89 -1.98 -13.56 -19.71
N ALA A 90 -2.59 -12.67 -18.93
CA ALA A 90 -2.94 -11.33 -19.39
C ALA A 90 -1.70 -10.45 -19.51
N LYS A 91 -1.73 -9.47 -20.41
CA LYS A 91 -0.69 -8.43 -20.43
C LYS A 91 -0.80 -7.58 -19.17
N LYS A 92 0.34 -7.30 -18.53
CA LYS A 92 0.40 -6.30 -17.45
C LYS A 92 -0.07 -4.94 -17.97
N VAL A 93 -0.62 -4.14 -17.06
CA VAL A 93 -1.01 -2.76 -17.37
C VAL A 93 0.23 -1.97 -17.77
N GLU A 94 0.12 -1.16 -18.81
CA GLU A 94 1.22 -0.31 -19.28
C GLU A 94 1.60 0.70 -18.18
N GLY A 95 2.89 0.75 -17.80
CA GLY A 95 3.35 1.50 -16.63
C GLY A 95 2.89 0.93 -15.27
N GLY A 96 2.33 -0.28 -15.27
CA GLY A 96 1.66 -0.91 -14.14
C GLY A 96 2.38 -2.14 -13.58
N GLU A 97 3.68 -2.31 -13.82
CA GLU A 97 4.49 -3.24 -13.04
C GLU A 97 5.11 -2.51 -11.86
N TYR A 98 4.66 -2.81 -10.64
CA TYR A 98 5.26 -2.24 -9.45
C TYR A 98 6.46 -3.09 -9.01
N GLU A 99 7.67 -2.56 -9.24
CA GLU A 99 8.93 -3.26 -8.96
C GLU A 99 9.35 -3.22 -7.48
N GLY A 100 8.64 -2.50 -6.62
CA GLY A 100 9.00 -2.39 -5.19
C GLY A 100 10.19 -1.47 -4.93
N MET A 101 10.46 -0.55 -5.86
CA MET A 101 11.55 0.40 -5.76
C MET A 101 11.25 1.44 -4.69
N GLY A 102 12.29 1.93 -4.01
CA GLY A 102 12.24 3.08 -3.09
C GLY A 102 11.86 4.42 -3.75
N ASP A 103 11.19 4.38 -4.91
CA ASP A 103 10.48 5.49 -5.50
C ASP A 103 9.00 5.46 -5.06
N PRO A 104 8.64 6.26 -4.05
CA PRO A 104 7.27 6.46 -3.64
C PRO A 104 6.26 6.69 -4.79
N ARG A 105 6.64 7.43 -5.82
CA ARG A 105 5.72 7.80 -6.88
C ARG A 105 5.27 6.60 -7.71
N SER A 106 6.15 5.60 -7.85
CA SER A 106 5.89 4.38 -8.62
C SER A 106 4.67 3.62 -8.08
N LEU A 107 4.50 3.52 -6.76
CA LEU A 107 3.31 2.88 -6.17
C LEU A 107 2.03 3.68 -6.45
N MET A 108 2.09 5.02 -6.39
CA MET A 108 0.92 5.86 -6.66
C MET A 108 0.47 5.76 -8.12
N VAL A 109 1.42 5.82 -9.06
CA VAL A 109 1.14 5.70 -10.50
C VAL A 109 0.59 4.32 -10.82
N TRP A 110 1.22 3.28 -10.25
CA TRP A 110 0.74 1.91 -10.35
C TRP A 110 -0.69 1.76 -9.81
N ALA A 111 -0.94 2.20 -8.57
CA ALA A 111 -2.24 2.06 -7.93
C ALA A 111 -3.35 2.78 -8.70
N GLN A 112 -3.06 3.96 -9.27
CA GLN A 112 -4.00 4.68 -10.13
C GLN A 112 -4.28 3.92 -11.43
N SER A 113 -3.24 3.42 -12.09
CA SER A 113 -3.37 2.70 -13.36
C SER A 113 -4.14 1.38 -13.18
N VAL A 114 -3.84 0.64 -12.12
CA VAL A 114 -4.52 -0.62 -11.78
C VAL A 114 -5.98 -0.38 -11.38
N LYS A 115 -6.28 0.62 -10.55
CA LYS A 115 -7.66 0.94 -10.12
C LYS A 115 -8.55 1.44 -11.26
N GLN A 116 -7.97 1.99 -12.31
CA GLN A 116 -8.70 2.46 -13.49
C GLN A 116 -8.89 1.37 -14.55
N ALA A 117 -8.22 0.22 -14.42
CA ALA A 117 -8.35 -0.87 -15.38
C ALA A 117 -9.74 -1.52 -15.33
N PRO A 118 -10.33 -1.92 -16.48
CA PRO A 118 -11.66 -2.53 -16.52
C PRO A 118 -11.81 -3.79 -15.66
N LEU A 119 -10.76 -4.62 -15.61
CA LEU A 119 -10.73 -5.83 -14.77
C LEU A 119 -10.83 -5.50 -13.29
N TYR A 120 -10.28 -4.36 -12.87
CA TYR A 120 -10.43 -3.89 -11.50
C TYR A 120 -11.82 -3.29 -11.25
N GLN A 121 -12.32 -2.44 -12.14
CA GLN A 121 -13.60 -1.74 -11.92
C GLN A 121 -14.83 -2.65 -12.00
N PHE A 122 -14.79 -3.64 -12.89
CA PHE A 122 -15.96 -4.46 -13.23
C PHE A 122 -15.77 -5.95 -12.96
N GLY A 123 -14.58 -6.37 -12.50
CA GLY A 123 -14.30 -7.76 -12.16
C GLY A 123 -14.93 -8.18 -10.83
N ASP A 124 -15.19 -9.48 -10.70
CA ASP A 124 -15.50 -10.09 -9.39
C ASP A 124 -14.28 -10.03 -8.45
N SER A 125 -14.47 -10.35 -7.17
CA SER A 125 -13.40 -10.22 -6.17
C SER A 125 -12.20 -11.14 -6.45
N ILE A 126 -12.44 -12.34 -6.98
CA ILE A 126 -11.40 -13.29 -7.41
C ILE A 126 -10.56 -12.65 -8.53
N THR A 127 -11.22 -12.10 -9.56
CA THR A 127 -10.57 -11.45 -10.70
C THR A 127 -9.78 -10.24 -10.24
N ARG A 128 -10.36 -9.39 -9.39
CA ARG A 128 -9.68 -8.21 -8.84
C ARG A 128 -8.43 -8.60 -8.05
N TYR A 129 -8.52 -9.62 -7.20
CA TYR A 129 -7.39 -10.09 -6.40
C TYR A 129 -6.21 -10.55 -7.26
N PHE A 130 -6.42 -11.51 -8.17
CA PHE A 130 -5.34 -12.00 -9.02
C PHE A 130 -4.87 -10.95 -10.03
N PHE A 131 -5.74 -10.06 -10.49
CA PHE A 131 -5.34 -8.95 -11.35
C PHE A 131 -4.39 -7.99 -10.64
N VAL A 132 -4.63 -7.67 -9.36
CA VAL A 132 -3.72 -6.82 -8.57
C VAL A 132 -2.37 -7.49 -8.37
N LEU A 133 -2.35 -8.77 -7.96
CA LEU A 133 -1.10 -9.51 -7.74
C LEU A 133 -0.28 -9.63 -9.03
N HIS A 134 -0.92 -9.94 -10.17
CA HIS A 134 -0.26 -10.06 -11.48
C HIS A 134 0.47 -8.79 -11.91
N ASN A 135 0.02 -7.61 -11.47
CA ASN A 135 0.64 -6.33 -11.77
C ASN A 135 1.76 -5.95 -10.78
N LEU A 136 2.10 -6.81 -9.83
CA LEU A 136 3.29 -6.67 -8.99
C LEU A 136 4.50 -7.35 -9.67
N SER A 137 5.71 -6.96 -9.28
CA SER A 137 6.88 -7.81 -9.55
C SER A 137 6.84 -9.05 -8.66
N SER A 138 7.44 -10.16 -9.09
CA SER A 138 7.44 -11.40 -8.31
C SER A 138 8.02 -11.24 -6.90
N THR A 139 9.00 -10.33 -6.74
CA THR A 139 9.57 -10.00 -5.43
C THR A 139 8.54 -9.32 -4.52
N VAL A 140 7.82 -8.33 -5.03
CA VAL A 140 6.80 -7.61 -4.25
C VAL A 140 5.62 -8.51 -3.95
N GLU A 141 5.16 -9.28 -4.92
CA GLU A 141 4.10 -10.27 -4.76
C GLU A 141 4.43 -11.26 -3.63
N SER A 142 5.64 -11.84 -3.65
CA SER A 142 6.08 -12.77 -2.61
C SER A 142 6.14 -12.12 -1.22
N ASN A 143 6.58 -10.87 -1.13
CA ASN A 143 6.64 -10.14 0.14
C ASN A 143 5.25 -9.82 0.69
N VAL A 144 4.34 -9.38 -0.18
CA VAL A 144 2.94 -9.12 0.16
C VAL A 144 2.28 -10.37 0.72
N LEU A 145 2.39 -11.49 0.00
CA LEU A 145 1.75 -12.75 0.40
C LEU A 145 2.33 -13.25 1.73
N CYS A 146 3.66 -13.24 1.88
CA CYS A 146 4.33 -13.61 3.12
C CYS A 146 3.87 -12.76 4.31
N ALA A 147 3.76 -11.44 4.13
CA ALA A 147 3.31 -10.55 5.20
C ALA A 147 1.85 -10.79 5.60
N ILE A 148 0.98 -11.04 4.63
CA ILE A 148 -0.43 -11.35 4.89
C ILE A 148 -0.55 -12.66 5.67
N ASP A 149 0.24 -13.68 5.30
CA ASP A 149 0.27 -14.97 6.01
C ASP A 149 0.75 -14.81 7.46
N LEU A 150 1.79 -14.00 7.67
CA LEU A 150 2.31 -13.69 9.02
C LEU A 150 1.30 -12.94 9.88
N GLU A 151 0.54 -11.99 9.31
CA GLU A 151 -0.50 -11.24 10.03
C GLU A 151 -1.73 -12.09 10.36
N GLN A 152 -2.05 -13.08 9.52
CA GLN A 152 -3.20 -13.98 9.74
C GLN A 152 -2.86 -15.23 10.55
N GLY A 153 -1.58 -15.50 10.83
CA GLY A 153 -1.09 -16.56 11.73
C GLY A 153 -1.26 -18.00 11.24
N SER A 154 -2.18 -18.26 10.30
CA SER A 154 -2.34 -19.56 9.63
C SER A 154 -2.70 -19.38 8.16
N PRO A 155 -2.24 -20.27 7.25
CA PRO A 155 -2.53 -20.17 5.83
C PRO A 155 -4.05 -20.19 5.61
N THR A 156 -4.56 -19.09 5.05
CA THR A 156 -6.01 -18.91 4.95
C THR A 156 -6.53 -19.66 3.73
N VAL A 157 -7.32 -20.69 3.96
CA VAL A 157 -8.03 -21.37 2.86
C VAL A 157 -9.17 -20.47 2.41
N PHE A 158 -9.12 -19.98 1.16
CA PHE A 158 -10.22 -19.24 0.54
C PHE A 158 -11.44 -20.15 0.38
N LYS A 159 -12.57 -19.76 0.96
CA LYS A 159 -13.83 -20.52 0.93
C LYS A 159 -14.93 -19.79 0.18
N CYS A 160 -14.81 -18.48 -0.02
CA CYS A 160 -15.81 -17.68 -0.70
C CYS A 160 -15.24 -16.41 -1.35
N ASP A 161 -16.06 -15.73 -2.16
CA ASP A 161 -15.72 -14.46 -2.81
C ASP A 161 -15.40 -13.35 -1.77
N THR A 162 -15.96 -13.41 -0.56
CA THR A 162 -15.71 -12.44 0.52
C THR A 162 -14.30 -12.57 1.10
N ASP A 163 -13.72 -13.77 1.10
CA ASP A 163 -12.34 -13.98 1.55
C ASP A 163 -11.33 -13.28 0.62
N PHE A 164 -11.64 -13.25 -0.68
CA PHE A 164 -10.86 -12.54 -1.70
C PHE A 164 -10.96 -11.02 -1.56
N GLU A 165 -12.14 -10.47 -1.25
CA GLU A 165 -12.26 -9.02 -0.95
C GLU A 165 -11.42 -8.64 0.28
N ARG A 166 -11.53 -9.41 1.36
CA ARG A 166 -10.75 -9.17 2.58
C ARG A 166 -9.24 -9.25 2.31
N HIS A 167 -8.79 -10.22 1.52
CA HIS A 167 -7.38 -10.32 1.15
C HIS A 167 -6.93 -9.20 0.22
N LEU A 168 -7.78 -8.77 -0.71
CA LEU A 168 -7.49 -7.63 -1.58
C LEU A 168 -7.28 -6.35 -0.75
N GLU A 169 -8.09 -6.11 0.28
CA GLU A 169 -7.88 -5.01 1.23
C GLU A 169 -6.55 -5.12 1.96
N LEU A 170 -6.19 -6.32 2.43
CA LEU A 170 -4.90 -6.57 3.11
C LEU A 170 -3.70 -6.32 2.18
N VAL A 171 -3.79 -6.73 0.91
CA VAL A 171 -2.78 -6.42 -0.11
C VAL A 171 -2.59 -4.91 -0.24
N TRP A 172 -3.68 -4.15 -0.36
CA TRP A 172 -3.61 -2.69 -0.46
C TRP A 172 -3.04 -2.05 0.80
N HIS A 173 -3.45 -2.50 1.98
CA HIS A 173 -2.93 -2.00 3.24
C HIS A 173 -1.43 -2.26 3.38
N TYR A 174 -0.97 -3.46 3.03
CA TYR A 174 0.45 -3.78 3.07
C TYR A 174 1.25 -2.90 2.11
N LEU A 175 0.82 -2.79 0.85
CA LEU A 175 1.51 -1.97 -0.15
C LEU A 175 1.57 -0.50 0.28
N CYS A 176 0.48 0.06 0.80
CA CYS A 176 0.46 1.41 1.36
C CYS A 176 1.37 1.56 2.59
N ARG A 177 1.47 0.54 3.45
CA ARG A 177 2.31 0.56 4.65
C ARG A 177 3.79 0.48 4.34
N GLU A 178 4.20 -0.43 3.47
CA GLU A 178 5.60 -0.52 3.04
C GLU A 178 6.05 0.77 2.36
N TYR A 179 5.13 1.39 1.65
CA TYR A 179 5.32 2.69 1.06
C TYR A 179 5.44 3.84 2.07
N THR A 180 4.60 3.93 3.10
CA THR A 180 4.75 4.97 4.14
C THR A 180 6.00 4.77 5.00
N LYS A 181 6.42 3.52 5.23
CA LYS A 181 7.70 3.21 5.90
C LYS A 181 8.91 3.69 5.08
N SER A 182 8.85 3.57 3.75
CA SER A 182 9.97 3.91 2.86
C SER A 182 10.07 5.41 2.59
N CYS A 183 9.00 6.17 2.85
CA CYS A 183 8.83 7.54 2.35
C CYS A 183 8.27 8.40 3.48
N SER A 184 9.16 8.99 4.29
CA SER A 184 8.79 9.84 5.42
C SER A 184 7.93 11.03 4.96
N GLY A 185 6.60 10.89 5.03
CA GLY A 185 5.64 11.95 4.69
C GLY A 185 5.47 12.27 3.20
N LEU A 186 6.26 11.67 2.30
CA LEU A 186 6.22 12.03 0.88
C LEU A 186 4.86 11.70 0.24
N PHE A 187 4.25 10.58 0.61
CA PHE A 187 2.88 10.27 0.19
C PHE A 187 1.89 11.34 0.60
N ASP A 188 1.93 11.72 1.87
CA ASP A 188 1.00 12.67 2.44
C ASP A 188 1.18 14.02 1.74
N TYR A 189 2.40 14.37 1.32
CA TYR A 189 2.64 15.56 0.49
C TYR A 189 2.04 15.43 -0.91
N TYR A 190 2.25 14.32 -1.62
CA TYR A 190 1.65 14.10 -2.95
C TYR A 190 0.11 14.05 -2.89
N GLN A 191 -0.45 13.41 -1.87
CA GLN A 191 -1.88 13.33 -1.66
C GLN A 191 -2.46 14.70 -1.27
N SER A 192 -1.79 15.44 -0.39
CA SER A 192 -2.14 16.82 -0.04
C SER A 192 -2.07 17.74 -1.26
N LEU A 193 -1.07 17.57 -2.12
CA LEU A 193 -0.92 18.34 -3.36
C LEU A 193 -2.05 18.04 -4.35
N ARG A 194 -2.42 16.77 -4.54
CA ARG A 194 -3.53 16.33 -5.41
C ARG A 194 -4.90 16.83 -4.96
N THR A 195 -5.10 16.92 -3.64
CA THR A 195 -6.37 17.32 -3.04
C THR A 195 -6.43 18.81 -2.73
N LEU A 196 -5.33 19.55 -2.94
CA LEU A 196 -5.29 20.98 -2.68
C LEU A 196 -6.20 21.72 -3.67
N GLN A 197 -7.13 22.50 -3.13
CA GLN A 197 -8.07 23.30 -3.90
C GLN A 197 -8.15 24.71 -3.30
N LEU A 198 -8.17 25.72 -4.16
CA LEU A 198 -8.39 27.10 -3.77
C LEU A 198 -9.87 27.25 -3.39
N ALA A 199 -10.14 27.25 -2.09
CA ALA A 199 -11.49 27.20 -1.55
C ALA A 199 -12.32 28.44 -1.90
N GLU A 200 -11.73 29.63 -1.85
CA GLU A 200 -12.43 30.90 -2.06
C GLU A 200 -11.57 31.90 -2.86
N PRO A 201 -12.19 32.70 -3.75
CA PRO A 201 -11.51 33.78 -4.44
C PRO A 201 -11.20 34.93 -3.48
N GLY A 202 -9.98 35.48 -3.57
CA GLY A 202 -9.55 36.64 -2.78
C GLY A 202 -8.06 36.61 -2.46
N HIS A 203 -7.43 37.79 -2.39
CA HIS A 203 -5.98 37.92 -2.27
C HIS A 203 -5.37 37.14 -1.10
N ARG A 204 -5.97 37.20 0.10
CA ARG A 204 -5.45 36.48 1.28
C ARG A 204 -5.57 34.97 1.15
N HIS A 205 -6.65 34.47 0.55
CA HIS A 205 -6.85 33.04 0.31
C HIS A 205 -5.90 32.53 -0.77
N PHE A 206 -5.64 33.33 -1.80
CA PHE A 206 -4.68 33.05 -2.84
C PHE A 206 -3.24 32.97 -2.29
N GLU A 207 -2.80 33.95 -1.51
CA GLU A 207 -1.45 33.92 -0.91
C GLU A 207 -1.25 32.73 0.04
N ALA A 208 -2.26 32.42 0.86
CA ALA A 208 -2.21 31.26 1.75
C ALA A 208 -2.17 29.95 0.95
N HIS A 209 -2.95 29.85 -0.13
CA HIS A 209 -2.95 28.70 -1.05
C HIS A 209 -1.62 28.53 -1.76
N LEU A 210 -1.07 29.61 -2.33
CA LEU A 210 0.25 29.63 -2.97
C LEU A 210 1.36 29.23 -2.00
N SER A 211 1.32 29.74 -0.77
CA SER A 211 2.26 29.38 0.29
C SER A 211 2.20 27.88 0.61
N LYS A 212 0.99 27.34 0.80
CA LYS A 212 0.77 25.91 1.06
C LYS A 212 1.23 25.04 -0.11
N PHE A 213 0.90 25.43 -1.35
CA PHE A 213 1.34 24.74 -2.56
C PHE A 213 2.87 24.69 -2.67
N ARG A 214 3.54 25.85 -2.50
CA ARG A 214 5.01 25.93 -2.54
C ARG A 214 5.67 25.09 -1.44
N SER A 215 5.08 25.04 -0.26
CA SER A 215 5.56 24.21 0.85
C SER A 215 5.52 22.72 0.47
N LEU A 216 4.40 22.24 -0.09
CA LEU A 216 4.24 20.86 -0.53
C LEU A 216 5.20 20.49 -1.67
N VAL A 217 5.32 21.36 -2.68
CA VAL A 217 6.27 21.15 -3.80
C VAL A 217 7.70 21.08 -3.28
N ARG A 218 8.10 21.99 -2.37
CA ARG A 218 9.45 21.99 -1.80
C ARG A 218 9.72 20.73 -0.97
N ALA A 219 8.74 20.26 -0.19
CA ALA A 219 8.86 19.02 0.58
C ALA A 219 8.98 17.77 -0.32
N ILE A 220 8.35 17.79 -1.50
CA ILE A 220 8.49 16.73 -2.50
C ILE A 220 9.85 16.83 -3.20
N GLN A 221 10.31 18.04 -3.53
CA GLN A 221 11.59 18.26 -4.22
C GLN A 221 12.83 17.97 -3.35
N THR A 222 12.70 17.96 -2.02
CA THR A 222 13.78 17.55 -1.11
C THR A 222 14.09 16.05 -1.16
N GLU A 223 13.19 15.25 -1.72
CA GLU A 223 13.38 13.81 -1.85
C GLU A 223 14.22 13.49 -3.09
N LYS A 224 15.38 12.86 -2.86
CA LYS A 224 16.43 12.63 -3.87
C LYS A 224 16.00 11.75 -5.05
N HIS A 225 14.96 10.93 -4.86
CA HIS A 225 14.65 9.84 -5.78
C HIS A 225 13.58 10.18 -6.82
N CYS A 226 12.78 11.24 -6.63
CA CYS A 226 11.69 11.57 -7.57
C CYS A 226 11.14 13.00 -7.41
N PRO A 227 11.91 14.04 -7.79
CA PRO A 227 11.44 15.41 -7.75
C PRO A 227 10.35 15.67 -8.83
N LEU A 228 9.42 16.58 -8.53
CA LEU A 228 8.45 17.06 -9.52
C LEU A 228 9.15 17.86 -10.62
N ASP A 229 8.81 17.58 -11.88
CA ASP A 229 9.24 18.41 -12.99
C ASP A 229 8.37 19.68 -13.13
N ASP A 230 8.86 20.68 -13.88
CA ASP A 230 8.16 21.96 -14.05
C ASP A 230 6.77 21.80 -14.69
N SER A 231 6.58 20.78 -15.53
CA SER A 231 5.30 20.52 -16.19
C SER A 231 4.27 19.97 -15.20
N GLU A 232 4.71 19.14 -14.26
CA GLU A 232 3.92 18.54 -13.20
C GLU A 232 3.54 19.58 -12.15
N VAL A 233 4.49 20.41 -11.73
CA VAL A 233 4.23 21.54 -10.83
C VAL A 233 3.17 22.46 -11.45
N SER A 234 3.29 22.76 -12.75
CA SER A 234 2.32 23.61 -13.45
C SER A 234 0.95 22.94 -13.57
N ALA A 235 0.89 21.63 -13.83
CA ALA A 235 -0.36 20.88 -13.89
C ALA A 235 -1.08 20.79 -12.54
N PHE A 236 -0.34 20.51 -11.46
CA PHE A 236 -0.88 20.49 -10.10
C PHE A 236 -1.42 21.87 -9.71
N TRP A 237 -0.65 22.93 -10.00
CA TRP A 237 -1.10 24.30 -9.74
C TRP A 237 -2.41 24.60 -10.47
N PHE A 238 -2.46 24.37 -11.78
CA PHE A 238 -3.67 24.58 -12.59
C PHE A 238 -4.88 23.83 -12.02
N SER A 239 -4.72 22.55 -11.67
CA SER A 239 -5.79 21.72 -11.13
C SER A 239 -6.31 22.18 -9.75
N SER A 240 -5.48 22.92 -9.02
CA SER A 240 -5.81 23.43 -7.68
C SER A 240 -6.60 24.75 -7.70
N LEU A 241 -6.70 25.41 -8.86
CA LEU A 241 -7.40 26.69 -9.00
C LEU A 241 -8.90 26.47 -9.16
N THR A 242 -9.67 27.51 -8.83
CA THR A 242 -11.10 27.56 -9.14
C THR A 242 -11.34 27.52 -10.65
N VAL A 243 -12.56 27.13 -11.07
CA VAL A 243 -12.95 27.11 -12.49
C VAL A 243 -12.71 28.46 -13.17
N ALA A 244 -12.95 29.57 -12.47
CA ALA A 244 -12.68 30.91 -12.99
C ALA A 244 -11.18 31.14 -13.24
N GLY A 245 -10.32 30.78 -12.27
CA GLY A 245 -8.86 30.90 -12.42
C GLY A 245 -8.31 30.01 -13.54
N GLN A 246 -8.85 28.79 -13.70
CA GLN A 246 -8.50 27.92 -14.81
C GLN A 246 -8.89 28.53 -16.17
N GLN A 247 -10.09 29.11 -16.28
CA GLN A 247 -10.53 29.77 -17.51
C GLN A 247 -9.68 30.99 -17.86
N ASP A 248 -9.24 31.78 -16.89
CA ASP A 248 -8.39 32.94 -17.14
C ASP A 248 -6.98 32.56 -17.61
N ILE A 249 -6.44 31.43 -17.13
CA ILE A 249 -5.21 30.84 -17.68
C ILE A 249 -5.43 30.33 -19.11
N LEU A 250 -6.54 29.63 -19.37
CA LEU A 250 -6.85 29.08 -20.70
C LEU A 250 -7.12 30.15 -21.77
N ARG A 251 -7.61 31.33 -21.37
CA ARG A 251 -7.85 32.47 -22.26
C ARG A 251 -6.59 33.21 -22.64
N ALA A 252 -5.48 33.00 -21.93
CA ALA A 252 -4.22 33.66 -22.22
C ALA A 252 -3.55 33.06 -23.47
N PRO A 253 -2.76 33.85 -24.22
CA PRO A 253 -1.95 33.35 -25.31
C PRO A 253 -1.07 32.17 -24.84
N ARG A 254 -1.03 31.08 -25.61
CA ARG A 254 -0.35 29.81 -25.24
C ARG A 254 1.13 29.96 -24.86
N ASN A 255 1.77 31.07 -25.22
CA ASN A 255 3.18 31.36 -24.98
C ASN A 255 3.42 32.14 -23.67
N GLU A 256 2.36 32.60 -22.99
CA GLU A 256 2.46 33.50 -21.84
C GLU A 256 2.23 32.82 -20.49
N VAL A 257 1.59 31.63 -20.42
CA VAL A 257 1.08 31.08 -19.14
C VAL A 257 1.21 29.56 -19.03
N ARG A 258 2.39 29.00 -19.33
CA ARG A 258 2.64 27.54 -19.24
C ARG A 258 3.52 27.09 -18.08
N THR A 259 4.18 28.02 -17.41
CA THR A 259 5.03 27.71 -16.26
C THR A 259 4.34 28.16 -14.98
N PHE A 260 4.62 27.45 -13.89
CA PHE A 260 4.12 27.79 -12.55
C PHE A 260 4.34 29.27 -12.17
N PRO A 261 5.53 29.88 -12.40
CA PRO A 261 5.72 31.31 -12.15
C PRO A 261 4.74 32.21 -12.92
N LEU A 262 4.55 31.95 -14.21
CA LEU A 262 3.67 32.76 -15.07
C LEU A 262 2.19 32.57 -14.72
N MET A 263 1.79 31.37 -14.27
CA MET A 263 0.45 31.11 -13.76
C MET A 263 0.19 31.84 -12.43
N CYS A 264 1.19 32.01 -11.58
CA CYS A 264 1.07 32.74 -10.30
C CYS A 264 0.92 34.24 -10.49
N GLU A 265 1.52 34.83 -11.53
CA GLU A 265 1.42 36.26 -11.82
C GLU A 265 0.03 36.69 -12.29
N ARG A 266 -0.81 35.72 -12.70
CA ARG A 266 -2.09 35.98 -13.36
C ARG A 266 -3.32 35.51 -12.57
N ALA A 267 -3.17 34.50 -11.71
CA ALA A 267 -4.24 33.96 -10.86
C ALA A 267 -4.47 34.83 -9.61
#